data_AF-A0A3A4JZJ6-F1
#
_entry.id   AF-A0A3A4JZJ6-F1
#
_cell.length_a   1.000
_cell.length_b   1.000
_cell.length_c   1.000
_cell.angle_alpha   90.00
_cell.angle_beta   90.00
_cell.angle_gamma   90.00
#
_symmetry.space_group_name_H-M   'P 1'
#
loop_
_entity.id
_entity.type
_entity.pdbx_description
1 polymer ?
#
loop_
_entity_poly.entity_id
_entity_poly.type
_entity_poly.pdbx_seq_one_letter_code
_entity_poly.pdbx_strand_id
1 'polypeptide(L)'
;MKPTLGQRLDAQARRLAPVAITFVLVLLAAVPSHVPGLARIMPLLALIGVYHWTAYRPDLMPARAVFAIGLFQDIVGGGPLGLYAAVFLLVHGAIVWQARFFVGKGFGMLWIGFAL
;
A
#
# COMPACT_ATOMS: atom_id res chain seq x y z
N MET A 1 20.78 26.76 6.81
CA MET A 1 21.89 25.86 6.40
C MET A 1 21.43 25.06 5.19
N LYS A 2 22.19 25.01 4.09
CA LYS A 2 21.82 24.21 2.90
C LYS A 2 22.02 22.72 3.23
N PRO A 3 21.03 21.84 2.97
CA PRO A 3 21.17 20.42 3.28
C PRO A 3 22.28 19.79 2.44
N THR A 4 23.06 18.90 3.05
CA THR A 4 24.12 18.15 2.36
C THR A 4 23.52 17.14 1.38
N LEU A 5 24.29 16.71 0.38
CA LEU A 5 23.81 15.74 -0.63
C LEU A 5 23.25 14.46 0.01
N GLY A 6 23.90 13.93 1.06
CA GLY A 6 23.42 12.77 1.80
C GLY A 6 22.07 12.98 2.47
N GLN A 7 21.84 14.16 3.06
CA GLN A 7 20.55 14.49 3.68
C GLN A 7 19.42 14.58 2.64
N ARG A 8 19.72 15.05 1.42
CA ARG A 8 18.75 15.11 0.33
C ARG A 8 18.39 13.72 -0.18
N LEU A 9 19.36 12.81 -0.27
CA LEU A 9 19.14 11.42 -0.64
C LEU A 9 18.32 10.66 0.40
N ASP A 10 18.62 10.80 1.69
CA ASP A 10 17.82 10.17 2.76
C ASP A 10 16.37 10.68 2.74
N ALA A 11 16.19 11.99 2.57
CA ALA A 11 14.85 12.56 2.46
C ALA A 11 14.07 12.03 1.25
N GLN A 12 14.72 11.81 0.10
CA GLN A 12 14.06 11.19 -1.06
C GLN A 12 13.77 9.71 -0.85
N ALA A 13 14.71 8.96 -0.26
CA ALA A 13 14.50 7.54 0.03
C ALA A 13 13.28 7.34 0.93
N ARG A 14 13.14 8.13 2.00
CA ARG A 14 11.96 8.08 2.89
C ARG A 14 10.65 8.42 2.19
N ARG A 15 10.68 9.31 1.19
CA ARG A 15 9.49 9.67 0.41
C ARG A 15 9.05 8.56 -0.54
N LEU A 16 10.01 7.83 -1.11
CA LEU A 16 9.73 6.73 -2.05
C LEU A 16 9.50 5.40 -1.35
N ALA A 17 9.97 5.25 -0.11
CA ALA A 17 9.88 4.00 0.64
C ALA A 17 8.47 3.41 0.71
N PRO A 18 7.38 4.16 1.00
CA PRO A 18 6.03 3.60 1.04
C PRO A 18 5.61 2.89 -0.25
N VAL A 19 5.85 3.55 -1.37
CA VAL A 19 5.52 3.05 -2.71
C VAL A 19 6.41 1.85 -3.05
N ALA A 20 7.73 1.98 -2.86
CA ALA A 20 8.70 0.94 -3.15
C ALA A 20 8.45 -0.33 -2.33
N ILE A 21 8.22 -0.19 -1.02
CA ILE A 21 7.88 -1.31 -0.12
C ILE A 21 6.61 -2.00 -0.60
N THR A 22 5.59 -1.24 -1.02
CA THR A 22 4.33 -1.83 -1.47
C THR A 22 4.49 -2.58 -2.80
N PHE A 23 5.33 -2.10 -3.73
CA PHE A 23 5.72 -2.87 -4.92
C PHE A 23 6.45 -4.17 -4.55
N VAL A 24 7.34 -4.12 -3.56
CA VAL A 24 8.00 -5.33 -3.06
C VAL A 24 6.98 -6.31 -2.46
N LEU A 25 5.95 -5.83 -1.75
CA LEU A 25 4.89 -6.70 -1.24
C LEU A 25 4.09 -7.38 -2.35
N VAL A 26 3.84 -6.71 -3.48
CA VAL A 26 3.24 -7.35 -4.68
C VAL A 26 4.13 -8.49 -5.16
N LEU A 27 5.43 -8.23 -5.31
CA LEU A 27 6.40 -9.24 -5.79
C LEU A 27 6.49 -10.43 -4.83
N LEU A 28 6.55 -10.16 -3.53
CA LEU A 28 6.60 -11.21 -2.49
C LEU A 28 5.36 -12.10 -2.53
N ALA A 29 4.18 -11.52 -2.76
CA ALA A 29 2.94 -12.29 -2.91
C ALA A 29 2.91 -13.15 -4.19
N ALA A 30 3.73 -12.81 -5.19
CA ALA A 30 3.81 -13.54 -6.45
C ALA A 30 4.89 -14.64 -6.46
N VAL A 31 5.74 -14.69 -5.43
CA VAL A 31 6.77 -15.74 -5.32
C VAL A 31 6.09 -17.09 -5.18
N PRO A 32 6.40 -18.08 -6.04
CA PRO A 32 5.84 -19.43 -5.93
C PRO A 32 6.24 -20.08 -4.60
N SER A 33 5.35 -20.03 -3.63
CA SER A 33 5.49 -20.76 -2.39
C SER A 33 5.19 -22.23 -2.67
N HIS A 34 6.13 -23.13 -2.40
CA HIS A 34 5.91 -24.59 -2.49
C HIS A 34 5.08 -25.12 -1.30
N VAL A 35 4.36 -24.23 -0.61
CA VAL A 35 3.53 -24.54 0.55
C VAL A 35 2.15 -25.01 0.05
N PRO A 36 1.75 -26.26 0.32
CA PRO A 36 0.46 -26.78 -0.11
C PRO A 36 -0.70 -25.92 0.42
N GLY A 37 -1.61 -25.53 -0.47
CA GLY A 37 -2.81 -24.76 -0.12
C GLY A 37 -2.62 -23.25 0.06
N LEU A 38 -1.38 -22.73 0.16
CA LEU A 38 -1.16 -21.29 0.38
C LEU A 38 -1.72 -20.43 -0.76
N ALA A 39 -1.61 -20.89 -2.00
CA ALA A 39 -2.15 -20.18 -3.16
C ALA A 39 -3.66 -19.90 -3.06
N ARG A 40 -4.42 -20.72 -2.32
CA ARG A 40 -5.87 -20.54 -2.15
C ARG A 40 -6.21 -19.47 -1.10
N ILE A 41 -5.31 -19.22 -0.16
CA ILE A 41 -5.51 -18.32 0.98
C ILE A 41 -4.46 -17.20 1.03
N MET A 42 -3.78 -16.95 -0.09
CA MET A 42 -2.68 -15.99 -0.18
C MET A 42 -3.20 -14.61 0.25
N PRO A 43 -2.65 -13.99 1.31
CA PRO A 43 -3.07 -12.67 1.72
C PRO A 43 -2.72 -11.64 0.65
N LEU A 44 -3.59 -10.63 0.48
CA LEU A 44 -3.32 -9.53 -0.43
C LEU A 44 -2.32 -8.54 0.21
N LEU A 45 -1.04 -8.92 0.23
CA LEU A 45 0.02 -8.18 0.96
C LEU A 45 0.11 -6.70 0.54
N ALA A 46 -0.06 -6.41 -0.75
CA ALA A 46 -0.04 -5.03 -1.24
C ALA A 46 -1.17 -4.17 -0.64
N LEU A 47 -2.33 -4.77 -0.31
CA LEU A 47 -3.42 -4.07 0.35
C LEU A 47 -3.02 -3.59 1.75
N ILE A 48 -2.22 -4.38 2.49
CA ILE A 48 -1.69 -3.99 3.80
C ILE A 48 -0.83 -2.72 3.65
N GLY A 49 0.04 -2.69 2.64
CA GLY A 49 0.87 -1.52 2.34
C GLY A 49 0.03 -0.29 1.98
N VAL A 50 -0.92 -0.43 1.05
CA VAL A 50 -1.84 0.66 0.68
C VAL A 50 -2.60 1.16 1.90
N TYR A 51 -3.16 0.26 2.71
CA TYR A 51 -3.91 0.63 3.91
C TYR A 51 -3.05 1.40 4.91
N HIS A 52 -1.91 0.81 5.30
CA HIS A 52 -1.03 1.39 6.29
C HIS A 52 -0.53 2.77 5.86
N TRP A 53 0.04 2.90 4.66
CA TRP A 53 0.61 4.17 4.24
C TRP A 53 -0.47 5.24 4.02
N THR A 54 -1.64 4.88 3.49
CA THR A 54 -2.74 5.83 3.34
C THR A 54 -3.26 6.33 4.69
N ALA A 55 -3.34 5.46 5.70
CA ALA A 55 -3.84 5.83 7.02
C ALA A 55 -2.89 6.76 7.79
N TYR A 56 -1.57 6.52 7.72
CA TYR A 56 -0.59 7.26 8.52
C TYR A 56 0.10 8.41 7.75
N ARG A 57 0.30 8.27 6.44
CA ARG A 57 1.04 9.19 5.57
C ARG A 57 0.43 9.26 4.15
N PRO A 58 -0.82 9.75 4.01
CA PRO A 58 -1.48 9.86 2.70
C PRO A 58 -0.70 10.78 1.73
N ASP A 59 0.14 11.68 2.27
CA ASP A 59 1.03 12.54 1.50
C ASP A 59 2.10 11.76 0.71
N LEU A 60 2.53 10.61 1.21
CA LEU A 60 3.53 9.75 0.58
C LEU A 60 2.91 8.66 -0.32
N MET A 61 1.59 8.47 -0.24
CA MET A 61 0.85 7.44 -0.96
C MET A 61 -0.24 8.05 -1.85
N PRO A 62 0.12 8.87 -2.86
CA PRO A 62 -0.87 9.55 -3.69
C PRO A 62 -1.67 8.54 -4.53
N ALA A 63 -2.93 8.87 -4.88
CA ALA A 63 -3.81 8.01 -5.67
C ALA A 63 -3.16 7.48 -6.97
N ARG A 64 -2.33 8.29 -7.65
CA ARG A 64 -1.57 7.85 -8.83
C ARG A 64 -0.60 6.69 -8.56
N ALA A 65 0.05 6.68 -7.39
CA ALA A 65 0.94 5.60 -6.98
C ALA A 65 0.14 4.36 -6.60
N VAL A 66 -0.98 4.53 -5.89
CA VAL A 66 -1.91 3.44 -5.55
C VAL A 66 -2.46 2.77 -6.81
N PHE A 67 -2.85 3.56 -7.82
CA PHE A 67 -3.29 3.05 -9.12
C PHE A 67 -2.18 2.25 -9.81
N ALA A 68 -0.94 2.77 -9.85
CA ALA A 68 0.19 2.08 -10.44
C ALA A 68 0.51 0.75 -9.73
N ILE A 69 0.43 0.72 -8.40
CA ILE A 69 0.59 -0.49 -7.59
C ILE A 69 -0.50 -1.51 -7.91
N GLY A 70 -1.75 -1.07 -8.03
CA GLY A 70 -2.86 -1.97 -8.36
C GLY A 70 -2.79 -2.52 -9.78
N LEU A 71 -2.42 -1.70 -10.77
CA LEU A 71 -2.14 -2.20 -12.12
C LEU A 71 -0.99 -3.22 -12.13
N PHE A 72 0.06 -2.96 -11.37
CA PHE A 72 1.17 -3.90 -11.25
C PHE A 72 0.73 -5.23 -10.59
N GLN A 73 -0.12 -5.17 -9.56
CA GLN A 73 -0.75 -6.34 -8.95
C GLN A 73 -1.59 -7.12 -9.97
N ASP A 74 -2.38 -6.44 -10.81
CA ASP A 74 -3.18 -7.09 -11.87
C ASP A 74 -2.28 -7.82 -12.89
N ILE A 75 -1.20 -7.16 -13.34
CA ILE A 75 -0.22 -7.72 -14.30
C ILE A 75 0.48 -8.94 -13.71
N VAL A 76 0.99 -8.82 -12.49
CA VAL A 76 1.75 -9.88 -11.83
C VAL A 76 0.85 -11.05 -11.43
N GLY A 77 -0.38 -10.76 -10.98
CA GLY A 77 -1.34 -11.77 -10.57
C GLY A 77 -2.04 -12.50 -11.73
N GLY A 78 -1.90 -12.03 -12.97
CA GLY A 78 -2.56 -12.61 -14.14
C GLY A 78 -4.09 -12.46 -14.15
N GLY A 79 -4.61 -11.53 -13.34
CA GLY A 79 -6.05 -11.25 -13.23
C GLY A 79 -6.55 -10.24 -14.25
N PRO A 80 -7.84 -9.86 -14.20
CA PRO A 80 -8.37 -8.81 -15.04
C PRO A 80 -7.67 -7.47 -14.76
N LEU A 81 -7.09 -6.87 -15.80
CA LEU A 81 -6.46 -5.55 -15.69
C LEU A 81 -7.45 -4.51 -15.18
N GLY A 82 -7.05 -3.79 -14.13
CA GLY A 82 -7.85 -2.72 -13.51
C GLY A 82 -8.64 -3.15 -12.28
N LEU A 83 -8.74 -4.45 -11.97
CA LEU A 83 -9.47 -4.94 -10.81
C LEU A 83 -8.82 -4.45 -9.50
N TYR A 84 -7.56 -4.81 -9.27
CA TYR A 84 -6.84 -4.38 -8.07
C TYR A 84 -6.53 -2.89 -8.08
N ALA A 85 -6.35 -2.29 -9.26
CA ALA A 85 -6.28 -0.84 -9.39
C ALA A 85 -7.54 -0.13 -8.84
N ALA A 86 -8.73 -0.61 -9.19
CA ALA A 86 -9.99 -0.08 -8.68
C ALA A 86 -10.15 -0.36 -7.18
N VAL A 87 -9.90 -1.59 -6.73
CA VAL A 87 -10.01 -1.97 -5.31
C VAL A 87 -9.08 -1.13 -4.44
N PHE A 88 -7.82 -0.96 -4.81
CA PHE A 88 -6.88 -0.18 -4.03
C PHE A 88 -7.23 1.31 -4.00
N LEU A 89 -7.74 1.87 -5.10
CA LEU A 89 -8.23 3.26 -5.12
C LEU A 89 -9.47 3.46 -4.25
N LEU A 90 -10.40 2.51 -4.23
CA LEU A 90 -11.58 2.56 -3.37
C LEU A 90 -11.18 2.53 -1.89
N VAL A 91 -10.29 1.61 -1.52
CA VAL A 91 -9.77 1.51 -0.16
C VAL A 91 -9.01 2.78 0.23
N HIS A 92 -8.11 3.27 -0.63
CA HIS A 92 -7.40 4.52 -0.40
C HIS A 92 -8.38 5.70 -0.20
N GLY A 93 -9.38 5.82 -1.08
CA GLY A 93 -10.41 6.87 -0.99
C GLY A 93 -11.22 6.77 0.31
N ALA A 94 -11.62 5.57 0.70
CA ALA A 94 -12.34 5.34 1.96
C ALA A 94 -11.50 5.75 3.16
N ILE A 95 -10.22 5.39 3.21
CA ILE A 95 -9.32 5.76 4.31
C ILE A 95 -9.12 7.27 4.35
N VAL A 96 -8.86 7.93 3.22
CA VAL A 96 -8.68 9.40 3.17
C VAL A 96 -9.97 10.11 3.60
N TRP A 97 -11.13 9.60 3.19
CA TRP A 97 -12.42 10.15 3.62
C TRP A 97 -12.65 9.96 5.13
N GLN A 98 -12.28 8.80 5.68
CA GLN A 98 -12.37 8.51 7.11
C GLN A 98 -11.26 9.19 7.92
N ALA A 99 -10.15 9.63 7.32
CA ALA A 99 -9.03 10.27 8.02
C ALA A 99 -9.47 11.54 8.77
N ARG A 100 -10.50 12.23 8.28
CA ARG A 100 -11.15 13.36 8.98
C ARG A 100 -11.83 12.94 10.29
N PHE A 101 -12.28 11.69 10.40
CA PHE A 101 -12.92 11.10 11.59
C PHE A 101 -11.92 10.37 12.52
N PHE A 102 -10.70 10.10 12.05
CA PHE A 102 -9.65 9.41 12.80
C PHE A 102 -8.71 10.36 13.57
N VAL A 103 -8.82 11.68 13.39
CA VAL A 103 -8.06 12.66 14.19
C VAL A 103 -8.40 12.46 15.68
N GLY A 104 -7.48 11.85 16.43
CA GLY A 104 -7.60 11.61 17.87
C GLY A 104 -7.94 10.17 18.31
N LYS A 105 -8.12 9.20 17.39
CA LYS A 105 -8.35 7.78 17.77
C LYS A 105 -7.05 6.97 17.78
N GLY A 106 -6.92 6.05 18.73
CA GLY A 106 -5.71 5.24 18.95
C GLY A 106 -5.45 4.17 17.87
N PHE A 107 -4.22 3.66 17.84
CA PHE A 107 -3.69 2.68 16.88
C PHE A 107 -4.62 1.48 16.62
N GLY A 108 -5.25 0.93 17.66
CA GLY A 108 -6.14 -0.24 17.54
C GLY A 108 -7.41 0.01 16.72
N MET A 109 -7.99 1.22 16.80
CA MET A 109 -9.22 1.53 16.07
C MET A 109 -9.00 1.55 14.55
N LEU A 110 -7.80 1.97 14.12
CA LEU A 110 -7.42 1.94 12.71
C LEU A 110 -7.28 0.51 12.19
N TRP A 111 -6.72 -0.42 12.97
CA TRP A 111 -6.56 -1.80 12.49
C TRP A 111 -7.86 -2.61 12.51
N ILE A 112 -8.81 -2.27 13.39
CA ILE A 112 -10.17 -2.86 13.33
C ILE A 112 -10.83 -2.54 11.99
N GLY A 113 -10.67 -1.32 11.46
CA GLY A 113 -11.21 -0.95 10.15
C GLY A 113 -10.59 -1.70 8.96
N PHE A 114 -9.39 -2.25 9.11
CA PHE A 114 -8.78 -3.13 8.10
C PHE A 114 -9.27 -4.59 8.23
N ALA A 115 -9.55 -5.02 9.46
CA ALA A 115 -9.94 -6.40 9.75
C ALA A 115 -11.43 -6.68 9.50
N LEU A 116 -12.26 -5.63 9.40
CA LEU A 116 -13.70 -5.69 9.15
C LEU A 116 -13.99 -5.66 7.64
#